data_AF-A0A521WB18-F1
#
_entry.id   AF-A0A521WB18-F1
#
_cell.length_a   1.000
_cell.length_b   1.000
_cell.length_c   1.000
_cell.angle_alpha   90.00
_cell.angle_beta   90.00
_cell.angle_gamma   90.00
#
_symmetry.space_group_name_H-M   'P 1'
#
loop_
_entity.id
_entity.type
_entity.pdbx_description
1 polymer ?
#
loop_
_entity_poly.entity_id
_entity_poly.type
_entity_poly.pdbx_seq_one_letter_code
_entity_poly.pdbx_strand_id
1 'polypeptide(L)'
;MRKATACITQLPHGPRVGKSAPSMPGRRRHMATSKKTDKAVAPIPKFKNYEEEAAFWDTHDLADYWDQFKPIKVRFAKNLSQGMTIRLDLDTTIKLRSEAAKKGIGPTTLVRMWVIERLQEQRAERSARRAPPHRTARPRKAG
;
A
#
# COMPACT_ATOMS: atom_id res chain seq x y z
N MET A 1 -31.13 -10.57 -28.46
CA MET A 1 -30.11 -11.63 -28.27
C MET A 1 -28.97 -11.43 -29.26
N ARG A 2 -27.82 -10.89 -28.81
CA ARG A 2 -26.53 -11.01 -29.50
C ARG A 2 -25.46 -11.16 -28.42
N LYS A 3 -24.98 -12.39 -28.23
CA LYS A 3 -23.87 -12.70 -27.32
C LYS A 3 -22.59 -12.25 -28.01
N ALA A 4 -21.90 -11.26 -27.43
CA ALA A 4 -20.56 -10.89 -27.84
C ALA A 4 -19.56 -11.82 -27.10
N THR A 5 -19.22 -12.93 -27.74
CA THR A 5 -18.12 -13.79 -27.32
C THR A 5 -16.83 -13.14 -27.82
N ALA A 6 -16.09 -12.47 -26.93
CA ALA A 6 -14.75 -11.98 -27.25
C ALA A 6 -13.77 -13.15 -27.21
N CYS A 7 -13.26 -13.55 -28.38
CA CYS A 7 -12.19 -14.52 -28.54
C CYS A 7 -10.95 -14.07 -27.77
N ILE A 8 -10.51 -14.91 -26.83
CA ILE A 8 -9.15 -14.89 -26.29
C ILE A 8 -8.24 -15.32 -27.45
N THR A 9 -7.50 -14.38 -28.02
CA THR A 9 -6.45 -14.67 -28.98
C THR A 9 -5.28 -15.32 -28.25
N GLN A 10 -5.12 -16.62 -28.52
CA GLN A 10 -3.93 -17.40 -28.24
C GLN A 10 -2.70 -16.69 -28.85
N LEU A 11 -1.73 -16.28 -28.03
CA LEU A 11 -0.39 -15.90 -28.49
C LEU A 11 0.43 -17.18 -28.72
N PRO A 12 1.04 -17.40 -29.89
CA PRO A 12 1.86 -18.59 -30.12
C PRO A 12 3.20 -18.48 -29.39
N HIS A 13 3.52 -19.50 -28.59
CA HIS A 13 4.84 -19.68 -27.98
C HIS A 13 5.88 -20.03 -29.06
N GLY A 14 6.76 -19.09 -29.38
CA GLY A 14 7.91 -19.31 -30.26
C GLY A 14 9.04 -20.12 -29.61
N PRO A 15 9.92 -20.76 -30.40
CA PRO A 15 10.93 -21.69 -29.91
C PRO A 15 12.08 -20.97 -29.19
N ARG A 16 12.54 -21.58 -28.09
CA ARG A 16 13.63 -21.11 -27.24
C ARG A 16 14.97 -21.41 -27.94
N VAL A 17 15.50 -20.45 -28.69
CA VAL A 17 16.83 -20.56 -29.33
C VAL A 17 17.89 -20.00 -28.37
N GLY A 18 18.75 -20.89 -27.86
CA GLY A 18 19.98 -20.51 -27.17
C GLY A 18 20.93 -19.81 -28.14
N LYS A 19 21.27 -18.55 -27.84
CA LYS A 19 22.36 -17.82 -28.49
C LYS A 19 23.34 -17.39 -27.42
N SER A 20 24.52 -18.02 -27.45
CA SER A 20 25.73 -17.56 -26.76
C SER A 20 26.02 -16.11 -27.14
N ALA A 21 26.10 -15.23 -26.15
CA ALA A 21 26.47 -13.83 -26.36
C ALA A 21 27.97 -13.74 -26.67
N PRO A 22 28.40 -13.06 -27.75
CA PRO A 22 29.81 -12.69 -27.89
C PRO A 22 30.15 -11.55 -26.91
N SER A 23 31.26 -11.73 -26.20
CA SER A 23 31.86 -10.75 -25.31
C SER A 23 32.26 -9.49 -26.10
N MET A 24 31.57 -8.38 -25.85
CA MET A 24 31.94 -7.05 -26.38
C MET A 24 32.77 -6.32 -25.32
N PRO A 25 33.95 -5.75 -25.67
CA PRO A 25 34.76 -5.01 -24.72
C PRO A 25 34.02 -3.75 -24.25
N GLY A 26 34.07 -3.52 -22.93
CA GLY A 26 33.32 -2.48 -22.25
C GLY A 26 33.61 -1.08 -22.79
N ARG A 27 32.59 -0.43 -23.35
CA ARG A 27 32.58 1.03 -23.46
C ARG A 27 32.57 1.61 -22.06
N ARG A 28 33.70 2.16 -21.63
CA ARG A 28 33.75 3.10 -20.50
C ARG A 28 32.83 4.26 -20.84
N ARG A 29 31.65 4.31 -20.19
CA ARG A 29 30.86 5.54 -20.16
C ARG A 29 31.65 6.52 -19.31
N HIS A 30 32.38 7.40 -19.98
CA HIS A 30 32.82 8.63 -19.34
C HIS A 30 31.55 9.41 -19.03
N MET A 31 31.09 9.34 -17.77
CA MET A 31 30.11 10.31 -17.29
C MET A 31 30.83 11.65 -17.32
N ALA A 32 30.45 12.51 -18.25
CA ALA A 32 30.83 13.91 -18.20
C ALA A 32 30.30 14.46 -16.88
N THR A 33 31.19 14.69 -15.92
CA THR A 33 30.86 15.49 -14.73
C THR A 33 30.63 16.90 -15.23
N SER A 34 29.36 17.25 -15.46
CA SER A 34 28.95 18.62 -15.69
C SER A 34 29.45 19.43 -14.50
N LYS A 35 30.43 20.30 -14.76
CA LYS A 35 31.00 21.23 -13.79
C LYS A 35 29.85 22.17 -13.38
N LYS A 36 29.27 21.95 -12.19
CA LYS A 36 28.32 22.88 -11.58
C LYS A 36 29.11 24.17 -11.38
N THR A 37 28.72 25.23 -12.07
CA THR A 37 29.28 26.55 -11.81
C THR A 37 28.77 26.97 -10.44
N ASP A 38 29.69 27.14 -9.49
CA ASP A 38 29.39 27.64 -8.15
C ASP A 38 28.81 29.04 -8.25
N LYS A 39 27.50 29.15 -8.45
CA LYS A 39 26.78 30.38 -8.22
C LYS A 39 26.70 30.55 -6.71
N ALA A 40 27.23 31.65 -6.21
CA ALA A 40 27.09 32.02 -4.81
C ALA A 40 25.60 32.33 -4.54
N VAL A 41 24.88 31.34 -4.03
CA VAL A 41 23.49 31.48 -3.61
C VAL A 41 23.48 32.21 -2.27
N ALA A 42 22.72 33.30 -2.16
CA ALA A 42 22.58 34.03 -0.91
C ALA A 42 21.95 33.11 0.17
N PRO A 43 22.26 33.30 1.46
CA PRO A 43 21.62 32.52 2.52
C PRO A 43 20.13 32.82 2.61
N ILE A 44 19.32 31.82 2.99
CA ILE A 44 17.87 32.00 3.20
C ILE A 44 17.64 33.07 4.28
N PRO A 45 16.93 34.19 3.99
CA PRO A 45 16.68 35.23 4.97
C PRO A 45 15.62 34.82 6.00
N LYS A 46 15.58 35.53 7.14
CA LYS A 46 14.46 35.41 8.09
C LYS A 46 13.28 36.22 7.56
N PHE A 47 12.24 35.54 7.07
CA PHE A 47 11.02 36.18 6.59
C PHE A 47 10.22 36.78 7.75
N LYS A 48 9.61 37.96 7.51
CA LYS A 48 8.76 38.62 8.50
C LYS A 48 7.29 38.22 8.35
N ASN A 49 6.88 37.87 7.13
CA ASN A 49 5.52 37.48 6.80
C ASN A 49 5.49 36.32 5.79
N TYR A 50 4.40 35.56 5.78
CA TYR A 50 4.21 34.41 4.88
C TYR A 50 4.18 34.82 3.39
N GLU A 51 3.68 36.01 3.08
CA GLU A 51 3.62 36.53 1.69
C GLU A 51 5.03 36.80 1.12
N GLU A 52 5.96 37.26 1.96
CA GLU A 52 7.36 37.49 1.56
C GLU A 52 8.10 36.17 1.32
N GLU A 53 7.82 35.16 2.14
CA GLU A 53 8.37 33.82 1.99
C GLU A 53 7.88 33.15 0.69
N ALA A 54 6.58 33.26 0.40
CA ALA A 54 6.01 32.75 -0.85
C ALA A 54 6.62 33.43 -2.08
N ALA A 55 6.70 34.77 -2.10
CA ALA A 55 7.30 35.52 -3.20
C ALA A 55 8.80 35.19 -3.41
N PHE A 56 9.52 34.90 -2.32
CA PHE A 56 10.90 34.43 -2.40
C PHE A 56 11.00 33.05 -3.06
N TRP A 57 10.14 32.09 -2.68
CA TRP A 57 10.14 30.75 -3.27
C TRP A 57 9.58 30.69 -4.70
N ASP A 58 8.71 31.62 -5.07
CA ASP A 58 8.24 31.77 -6.46
C ASP A 58 9.35 32.25 -7.41
N THR A 59 10.36 32.94 -6.86
CA THR A 59 11.45 33.55 -7.64
C THR A 59 12.76 32.76 -7.59
N HIS A 60 12.91 31.82 -6.64
CA HIS A 60 14.15 31.07 -6.40
C HIS A 60 13.95 29.56 -6.56
N ASP A 61 14.93 28.89 -7.19
CA ASP A 61 14.92 27.43 -7.32
C ASP A 61 15.28 26.74 -5.99
N LEU A 62 14.45 25.80 -5.55
CA LEU A 62 14.69 24.97 -4.37
C LEU A 62 16.02 24.20 -4.46
N ALA A 63 16.46 23.85 -5.67
CA ALA A 63 17.69 23.09 -5.89
C ALA A 63 18.97 23.86 -5.48
N ASP A 64 18.91 25.19 -5.50
CA ASP A 64 20.02 26.07 -5.13
C ASP A 64 20.24 26.16 -3.60
N TYR A 65 19.23 25.76 -2.82
CA TYR A 65 19.24 25.80 -1.37
C TYR A 65 19.31 24.42 -0.73
N TRP A 66 19.51 23.36 -1.52
CA TRP A 66 19.50 21.96 -1.08
C TRP A 66 20.42 21.70 0.13
N ASP A 67 21.60 22.32 0.13
CA ASP A 67 22.62 22.16 1.19
C ASP A 67 22.30 22.95 2.48
N GLN A 68 21.32 23.86 2.45
CA GLN A 68 20.89 24.65 3.61
C GLN A 68 19.73 23.98 4.37
N PHE A 69 19.07 22.97 3.79
CA PHE A 69 18.00 22.23 4.46
C PHE A 69 18.55 21.21 5.45
N LYS A 70 17.88 21.07 6.61
CA LYS A 70 18.21 20.05 7.60
C LYS A 70 17.44 18.77 7.32
N PRO A 71 18.10 17.60 7.18
CA PRO A 71 17.40 16.34 7.01
C PRO A 71 16.62 16.01 8.29
N ILE A 72 15.30 15.93 8.18
CA ILE A 72 14.44 15.49 9.27
C ILE A 72 14.33 13.96 9.20
N LYS A 73 14.62 13.27 10.31
CA LYS A 73 14.37 11.83 10.44
C LYS A 73 12.88 11.58 10.59
N VAL A 74 12.19 11.41 9.47
CA VAL A 74 10.78 10.98 9.45
C VAL A 74 10.73 9.50 9.84
N ARG A 75 10.07 9.18 10.96
CA ARG A 75 9.72 7.80 11.30
C ARG A 75 8.43 7.44 10.58
N PHE A 76 8.54 6.78 9.43
CA PHE A 76 7.38 6.13 8.81
C PHE A 76 6.91 5.01 9.75
N ALA A 77 5.66 5.09 10.22
CA ALA A 77 5.06 3.98 10.96
C ALA A 77 5.13 2.73 10.07
N LYS A 78 5.67 1.62 10.61
CA LYS A 78 5.64 0.33 9.91
C LYS A 78 4.20 0.06 9.48
N ASN A 79 4.00 -0.29 8.22
CA ASN A 79 2.69 -0.68 7.71
C ASN A 79 2.09 -1.77 8.61
N LEU A 80 1.13 -1.39 9.46
CA LEU A 80 0.46 -2.29 10.43
C LEU A 80 -0.51 -3.26 9.75
N SER A 81 -0.59 -3.23 8.43
CA SER A 81 -1.49 -4.07 7.64
C SER A 81 -0.68 -4.90 6.65
N GLN A 82 -0.87 -6.22 6.73
CA GLN A 82 -0.37 -7.17 5.75
C GLN A 82 -1.51 -7.55 4.81
N GLY A 83 -1.29 -7.40 3.50
CA GLY A 83 -2.22 -7.88 2.49
C GLY A 83 -2.04 -9.37 2.24
N MET A 84 -3.14 -10.09 2.00
CA MET A 84 -3.14 -11.45 1.48
C MET A 84 -3.95 -11.51 0.19
N THR A 85 -3.53 -12.35 -0.75
CA THR A 85 -4.28 -12.61 -1.98
C THR A 85 -5.08 -13.89 -1.82
N ILE A 86 -6.41 -13.79 -1.87
CA ILE A 86 -7.33 -14.93 -1.84
C ILE A 86 -7.88 -15.13 -3.25
N ARG A 87 -7.85 -16.38 -3.74
CA ARG A 87 -8.52 -16.75 -5.00
C ARG A 87 -9.97 -17.10 -4.70
N LEU A 88 -10.88 -16.43 -5.39
CA LEU A 88 -12.31 -16.70 -5.35
C LEU A 88 -12.74 -17.09 -6.77
N ASP A 89 -13.78 -17.91 -6.86
CA ASP A 89 -14.42 -18.20 -8.14
C ASP A 89 -15.12 -16.94 -8.70
N LEU A 90 -15.46 -17.00 -9.99
CA LEU A 90 -16.03 -15.86 -10.71
C LEU A 90 -17.39 -15.44 -10.13
N ASP A 91 -18.26 -16.41 -9.84
CA ASP A 91 -19.62 -16.15 -9.34
C ASP A 91 -19.58 -15.49 -7.96
N THR A 92 -18.71 -15.96 -7.06
CA THR A 92 -18.48 -15.37 -5.75
C THR A 92 -17.94 -13.95 -5.88
N THR A 93 -17.04 -13.70 -6.82
CA THR A 93 -16.49 -12.35 -7.05
C THR A 93 -17.56 -11.38 -7.55
N ILE A 94 -18.45 -11.83 -8.43
CA ILE A 94 -19.57 -11.02 -8.93
C ILE A 94 -20.55 -10.69 -7.80
N LYS A 95 -20.96 -11.70 -7.02
CA LYS A 95 -21.85 -11.52 -5.86
C LYS A 95 -21.25 -10.55 -4.85
N LEU A 96 -19.97 -10.73 -4.51
CA LEU A 96 -19.26 -9.85 -3.58
C LEU A 96 -19.27 -8.39 -4.05
N ARG A 97 -19.01 -8.14 -5.33
CA ARG A 97 -19.05 -6.77 -5.89
C ARG A 97 -20.44 -6.17 -5.83
N SER A 98 -21.47 -6.97 -6.12
CA SER A 98 -22.86 -6.51 -6.04
C SER A 98 -23.22 -6.11 -4.60
N GLU A 99 -22.88 -6.94 -3.62
CA GLU A 99 -23.14 -6.66 -2.20
C GLU A 99 -22.34 -5.45 -1.70
N ALA A 100 -21.09 -5.31 -2.13
CA ALA A 100 -20.26 -4.16 -1.79
C ALA A 100 -20.84 -2.86 -2.37
N ALA A 101 -21.30 -2.89 -3.61
CA ALA A 101 -21.93 -1.75 -4.29
C ALA A 101 -23.24 -1.31 -3.60
N LYS A 102 -24.10 -2.26 -3.20
CA LYS A 102 -25.33 -1.97 -2.43
C LYS A 102 -25.04 -1.24 -1.11
N LYS A 103 -23.89 -1.55 -0.49
CA LYS A 103 -23.43 -0.95 0.76
C LYS A 103 -22.56 0.32 0.57
N GLY A 104 -22.29 0.71 -0.67
CA GLY A 104 -21.45 1.88 -0.99
C GLY A 104 -19.98 1.72 -0.59
N ILE A 105 -19.48 0.49 -0.42
CA ILE A 105 -18.11 0.21 -0.01
C ILE A 105 -17.36 -0.65 -1.03
N GLY A 106 -16.02 -0.63 -0.97
CA GLY A 106 -15.20 -1.47 -1.83
C GLY A 106 -15.32 -2.97 -1.48
N PRO A 107 -15.19 -3.89 -2.45
CA PRO A 107 -15.27 -5.33 -2.20
C PRO A 107 -14.19 -5.83 -1.23
N THR A 108 -12.99 -5.25 -1.26
CA THR A 108 -11.91 -5.56 -0.33
C THR A 108 -12.25 -5.16 1.11
N THR A 109 -12.88 -3.99 1.28
CA THR A 109 -13.36 -3.51 2.58
C THR A 109 -14.46 -4.41 3.14
N LEU A 110 -15.42 -4.81 2.29
CA LEU A 110 -16.50 -5.70 2.68
C LEU A 110 -15.96 -7.06 3.17
N VAL A 111 -15.04 -7.68 2.40
CA VAL A 111 -14.40 -8.94 2.80
C VAL A 111 -13.66 -8.77 4.12
N ARG A 112 -12.89 -7.69 4.29
CA ARG A 112 -12.17 -7.42 5.53
C ARG A 112 -13.11 -7.36 6.73
N MET A 113 -14.25 -6.68 6.60
CA MET A 113 -15.24 -6.60 7.67
C MET A 113 -15.81 -7.97 8.03
N TRP A 114 -16.27 -8.73 7.03
CA TRP A 114 -16.83 -10.06 7.25
C TRP A 114 -15.83 -11.05 7.86
N VAL A 115 -14.56 -10.99 7.45
CA VAL A 115 -13.50 -11.83 8.05
C VAL A 115 -13.31 -11.50 9.53
N ILE A 116 -13.27 -10.20 9.87
CA ILE A 116 -13.12 -9.77 11.27
C ILE A 116 -14.32 -10.23 12.10
N GLU A 117 -15.53 -9.99 11.62
CA GLU A 117 -16.78 -10.38 12.26
C GLU A 117 -16.81 -11.90 12.54
N ARG A 118 -16.53 -12.71 11.51
CA ARG A 118 -16.57 -14.17 11.64
C ARG A 118 -15.51 -14.71 12.60
N LEU A 119 -14.33 -14.11 12.66
CA LEU A 119 -13.28 -14.48 13.61
C LEU A 119 -13.66 -14.12 15.06
N GLN A 120 -14.35 -13.00 15.27
CA GLN A 120 -14.84 -12.59 16.58
C GLN A 120 -15.93 -13.53 17.09
N GLU A 121 -16.90 -13.88 16.24
CA GLU A 121 -17.94 -14.86 16.54
C GLU A 121 -17.35 -16.21 16.95
N GLN A 122 -16.42 -16.76 16.16
CA GLN A 122 -15.78 -18.03 16.48
C GLN A 122 -15.02 -17.99 17.80
N ARG A 123 -14.42 -16.86 18.16
CA ARG A 123 -13.73 -16.69 19.45
C ARG A 123 -14.74 -16.71 20.60
N ALA A 124 -15.86 -16.01 20.46
CA ALA A 124 -16.94 -15.98 21.45
C ALA A 124 -17.59 -17.36 21.64
N GLU A 125 -17.86 -18.08 20.55
CA GLU A 125 -18.39 -19.44 20.57
C GLU A 125 -17.41 -20.41 21.28
N ARG A 126 -16.12 -20.32 20.96
CA ARG A 126 -15.08 -21.15 21.61
C ARG A 126 -14.94 -20.84 23.09
N SER A 127 -15.02 -19.58 23.51
CA SER A 127 -14.97 -19.22 24.94
C SER A 127 -16.21 -19.68 25.69
N ALA A 128 -17.40 -19.58 25.08
CA ALA A 128 -18.65 -20.06 25.68
C ALA A 128 -18.62 -21.60 25.86
N ARG A 129 -18.10 -22.33 24.88
CA ARG A 129 -17.93 -23.80 24.97
C ARG A 129 -16.88 -24.22 26.00
N ARG A 130 -15.86 -23.39 26.25
CA ARG A 130 -14.79 -23.66 27.22
C ARG A 130 -15.13 -23.22 28.65
N ALA A 131 -16.15 -22.38 28.84
CA ALA A 131 -16.53 -21.93 30.17
C ALA A 131 -17.10 -23.12 30.97
N PRO A 132 -16.57 -23.41 32.17
CA PRO A 132 -17.16 -24.43 33.02
C PRO A 132 -18.60 -24.01 33.38
N PRO A 133 -19.56 -24.95 33.45
CA PRO A 133 -20.90 -24.63 33.92
C PRO A 133 -20.75 -24.01 35.32
N HIS A 134 -21.28 -22.79 35.45
CA HIS A 134 -21.31 -22.04 36.70
C HIS A 134 -21.73 -22.96 37.85
N ARG A 135 -20.87 -23.11 38.85
CA ARG A 135 -21.19 -23.81 40.09
C ARG A 135 -22.26 -22.96 40.79
N THR A 136 -23.53 -23.29 40.61
CA THR A 136 -24.61 -22.66 41.36
C THR A 136 -24.29 -22.84 42.84
N ALA A 137 -24.16 -21.73 43.56
CA ALA A 137 -23.87 -21.75 44.98
C ALA A 137 -25.02 -22.48 45.69
N ARG A 138 -24.74 -23.66 46.23
CA ARG A 138 -25.69 -24.41 47.06
C ARG A 138 -26.03 -23.54 48.28
N PRO A 139 -27.31 -23.23 48.54
CA PRO A 139 -27.65 -22.45 49.72
C PRO A 139 -27.24 -23.26 50.96
N ARG A 140 -26.40 -22.66 51.82
CA ARG A 140 -26.06 -23.23 53.12
C ARG A 140 -27.34 -23.20 53.96
N LYS A 141 -27.92 -24.37 54.26
CA LYS A 141 -28.98 -24.47 55.27
C LYS A 141 -28.37 -24.03 56.61
N ALA A 142 -28.91 -22.97 57.19
CA ALA A 142 -28.71 -22.63 58.58
C ALA A 142 -29.54 -23.60 59.43
N GLY A 143 -28.91 -24.20 60.44
CA GLY A 143 -29.54 -24.98 61.49
C GLY A 143 -29.71 -24.11 62.73
#